data_AF-A0A0G4NPZ2-F1
#
_entry.id   AF-A0A0G4NPZ2-F1
#
_cell.length_a   1.000
_cell.length_b   1.000
_cell.length_c   1.000
_cell.angle_alpha   90.00
_cell.angle_beta   90.00
_cell.angle_gamma   90.00
#
_symmetry.space_group_name_H-M   'P 1'
#
loop_
_entity.id
_entity.type
_entity.pdbx_description
1 polymer ?
#
loop_
_entity_poly.entity_id
_entity_poly.type
_entity_poly.pdbx_seq_one_letter_code
_entity_poly.pdbx_strand_id
1 'polypeptide(L)'
;MELSYGRRYGLLGENGCGKSTLLKAIAAREFPIPEHIDIYLLNEGAPPTDLGALEWVVTEAEREMERLDKLAEQILEDEGPESIVLMDVYDV
;
A
#
# COMPACT_ATOMS: atom_id res chain seq x y z
N MET A 1 -9.46 24.19 10.41
CA MET A 1 -8.42 23.44 11.14
C MET A 1 -7.19 23.42 10.24
N GLU A 2 -6.01 23.73 10.78
CA GLU A 2 -4.76 23.80 10.00
C GLU A 2 -3.78 22.74 10.51
N LEU A 3 -3.19 21.98 9.59
CA LEU A 3 -2.15 20.99 9.88
C LEU A 3 -0.80 21.64 9.59
N SER A 4 0.07 21.74 10.60
CA SER A 4 1.40 22.33 10.46
C SER A 4 2.44 21.23 10.31
N TYR A 5 3.41 21.47 9.43
CA TYR A 5 4.57 20.60 9.25
C TYR A 5 5.30 20.35 10.59
N GLY A 6 5.80 19.12 10.77
CA GLY A 6 6.53 18.71 11.97
C GLY A 6 5.66 18.42 13.20
N ARG A 7 4.33 18.53 13.11
CA ARG A 7 3.42 18.23 14.21
C ARG A 7 2.78 16.84 14.07
N ARG A 8 2.56 16.19 15.21
CA ARG A 8 1.83 14.92 15.31
C ARG A 8 0.41 15.18 15.74
N TYR A 9 -0.55 14.64 15.01
CA TYR A 9 -1.98 14.82 15.25
C TYR A 9 -2.65 13.49 15.56
N GLY A 10 -3.64 13.50 16.46
CA GLY A 10 -4.49 12.36 16.76
C GLY A 10 -5.91 12.60 16.27
N LEU A 11 -6.47 11.64 15.55
CA LEU A 11 -7.88 11.64 15.14
C LEU A 11 -8.71 10.88 16.17
N LEU A 12 -9.57 11.59 16.91
CA LEU A 12 -10.39 11.04 17.99
C LEU A 12 -11.87 10.95 17.57
N GLY A 13 -12.58 9.98 18.13
CA GLY A 13 -14.00 9.73 17.88
C GLY A 13 -14.39 8.31 18.25
N GLU A 14 -15.69 8.02 18.33
CA GLU A 14 -16.21 6.69 18.65
C GLU A 14 -15.85 5.64 17.59
N ASN A 15 -15.86 4.36 17.97
CA ASN A 15 -15.66 3.27 17.02
C ASN A 15 -16.77 3.29 15.96
N GLY A 16 -16.38 3.15 14.69
CA GLY A 16 -17.33 3.23 13.57
C GLY A 16 -17.65 4.63 13.08
N CYS A 17 -17.16 5.72 13.69
CA CYS A 17 -17.45 7.09 13.23
C CYS A 17 -16.71 7.51 11.93
N GLY A 18 -16.04 6.58 11.24
CA GLY A 18 -15.36 6.83 9.97
C GLY A 18 -13.90 7.26 10.05
N LYS A 19 -13.22 7.14 11.21
CA LYS A 19 -11.80 7.54 11.35
C LYS A 19 -10.88 6.86 10.33
N SER A 20 -10.95 5.54 10.22
CA SER A 20 -10.14 4.78 9.24
C SER A 20 -10.55 5.10 7.81
N THR A 21 -11.83 5.36 7.56
CA THR A 21 -12.34 5.79 6.24
C THR A 21 -11.74 7.14 5.84
N LEU A 22 -11.69 8.11 6.75
CA LEU A 22 -11.06 9.41 6.49
C LEU A 22 -9.57 9.26 6.16
N LEU A 23 -8.83 8.44 6.92
CA LEU A 23 -7.41 8.19 6.64
C LEU A 23 -7.20 7.53 5.27
N LYS A 24 -8.07 6.59 4.88
CA LYS A 24 -8.05 5.95 3.55
C LYS A 24 -8.32 6.95 2.43
N ALA A 25 -9.32 7.83 2.58
CA ALA A 25 -9.63 8.86 1.59
C ALA A 25 -8.49 9.89 1.43
N ILE A 26 -7.79 10.24 2.52
CA ILE A 26 -6.58 11.07 2.48
C ILE A 26 -5.48 10.38 1.68
N ALA A 27 -5.22 9.09 1.95
CA ALA A 27 -4.20 8.31 1.25
C ALA A 27 -4.51 8.13 -0.24
N ALA A 28 -5.79 7.95 -0.59
CA ALA A 28 -6.28 7.89 -1.96
C ALA A 28 -6.28 9.26 -2.67
N ARG A 29 -5.83 10.35 -2.00
CA ARG A 29 -5.85 11.72 -2.52
C ARG A 29 -7.22 12.14 -3.06
N GLU A 30 -8.30 11.71 -2.42
CA GLU A 30 -9.67 12.15 -2.73
C GLU A 30 -9.90 13.64 -2.39
N PHE A 31 -8.95 14.24 -1.68
CA PHE A 31 -8.88 15.66 -1.37
C PHE A 31 -7.72 16.31 -2.14
N PRO A 32 -7.80 17.62 -2.47
CA PRO A 32 -6.72 18.33 -3.13
C PRO A 32 -5.51 18.45 -2.19
N ILE A 33 -4.58 17.50 -2.28
CA ILE A 33 -3.31 17.50 -1.55
C ILE A 33 -2.20 17.90 -2.53
N PRO A 34 -1.33 18.88 -2.17
CA PRO A 34 -0.21 19.28 -3.01
C PRO A 34 0.66 18.11 -3.44
N GLU A 35 1.10 18.10 -4.70
CA GLU A 35 1.80 16.94 -5.29
C GLU A 35 3.10 16.58 -4.56
N HIS A 36 3.81 17.59 -4.05
CA HIS A 36 5.07 17.44 -3.31
C HIS A 36 4.92 16.83 -1.90
N ILE A 37 3.71 16.43 -1.51
CA ILE A 37 3.45 15.77 -0.22
C ILE A 37 3.23 14.28 -0.47
N ASP A 38 4.20 13.48 -0.04
CA ASP A 38 4.06 12.04 -0.02
C ASP A 38 3.17 11.60 1.15
N ILE A 39 2.29 10.64 0.87
CA ILE A 39 1.36 10.09 1.87
C ILE A 39 1.61 8.60 1.97
N TYR A 40 2.01 8.17 3.17
CA TYR A 40 2.18 6.76 3.49
C TYR A 40 1.13 6.36 4.52
N LEU A 41 0.22 5.46 4.13
CA LEU A 41 -0.81 4.92 5.01
C LEU A 41 -0.45 3.49 5.43
N LEU A 42 -0.20 3.30 6.72
CA LEU A 42 -0.14 1.97 7.32
C LEU A 42 -1.56 1.53 7.69
N ASN A 43 -2.17 0.67 6.87
CA ASN A 43 -3.51 0.16 7.12
C ASN A 43 -3.50 -0.97 8.17
N GLU A 44 -2.48 -1.84 8.13
CA GLU A 44 -2.32 -2.98 9.04
C GLU A 44 -0.85 -3.12 9.45
N GLY A 45 -0.61 -3.62 10.67
CA GLY A 45 0.74 -3.90 11.15
C GLY A 45 1.26 -5.23 10.62
N ALA A 46 2.59 -5.37 10.56
CA ALA A 46 3.23 -6.65 10.27
C ALA A 46 2.83 -7.73 11.30
N PRO A 47 2.69 -9.01 10.89
CA PRO A 47 2.49 -10.10 11.82
C PRO A 47 3.71 -10.28 12.73
N PRO A 48 3.55 -10.91 13.91
CA PRO A 48 4.67 -11.22 14.78
C PRO A 48 5.72 -12.08 14.07
N THR A 49 6.98 -11.70 14.21
CA THR A 49 8.13 -12.38 13.61
C THR A 49 9.36 -12.18 14.48
N ASP A 50 10.31 -13.12 14.39
CA ASP A 50 11.63 -13.01 15.02
C ASP A 50 12.63 -12.21 14.16
N LEU A 51 12.26 -11.86 12.92
CA LEU A 51 13.08 -11.04 12.03
C LEU A 51 13.16 -9.59 12.49
N GLY A 52 14.30 -8.94 12.22
CA GLY A 52 14.40 -7.49 12.36
C GLY A 52 13.48 -6.76 11.37
N ALA A 53 13.07 -5.52 11.67
CA ALA A 53 12.11 -4.79 10.83
C ALA A 53 12.57 -4.65 9.36
N LEU A 54 13.84 -4.30 9.14
CA LEU A 54 14.38 -4.19 7.78
C LEU A 54 14.43 -5.54 7.06
N GLU A 55 14.89 -6.58 7.76
CA GLU A 55 14.98 -7.93 7.21
C GLU A 55 13.59 -8.46 6.84
N TRP A 56 12.59 -8.25 7.71
CA TRP A 56 11.20 -8.60 7.41
C TRP A 56 10.68 -7.88 6.17
N VAL A 57 10.90 -6.56 6.05
CA VAL A 57 10.46 -5.78 4.88
C VAL A 57 11.12 -6.30 3.59
N VAL A 58 12.42 -6.57 3.62
CA VAL A 58 13.15 -7.08 2.44
C VAL A 58 12.66 -8.48 2.06
N THR A 59 12.55 -9.39 3.04
CA THR A 59 12.08 -10.76 2.80
C THR A 59 10.66 -10.79 2.26
N GLU A 60 9.75 -9.97 2.77
CA GLU A 60 8.37 -9.90 2.24
C GLU A 60 8.33 -9.30 0.84
N ALA A 61 9.17 -8.28 0.54
CA ALA A 61 9.27 -7.74 -0.81
C ALA A 61 9.78 -8.79 -1.81
N GLU A 62 10.80 -9.58 -1.44
CA GLU A 62 11.31 -10.67 -2.28
C GLU A 62 10.26 -11.75 -2.52
N ARG A 63 9.50 -12.13 -1.49
CA ARG A 63 8.38 -13.09 -1.61
C ARG A 63 7.30 -12.59 -2.55
N GLU A 64 6.97 -11.31 -2.46
CA GLU A 64 5.94 -10.71 -3.32
C GLU A 64 6.40 -10.63 -4.77
N MET A 65 7.68 -10.30 -5.03
CA MET A 65 8.24 -10.38 -6.38
C MET A 65 8.14 -11.80 -6.95
N GLU A 66 8.55 -12.81 -6.19
CA GLU A 66 8.45 -14.22 -6.63
C GLU A 66 7.00 -14.63 -6.91
N ARG A 67 6.04 -14.13 -6.10
CA ARG A 67 4.61 -14.39 -6.31
C ARG A 67 4.11 -13.75 -7.60
N LEU A 68 4.51 -12.51 -7.89
CA LEU A 68 4.13 -11.79 -9.10
C LEU A 68 4.73 -12.42 -10.35
N ASP A 69 6.00 -12.86 -10.31
CA ASP A 69 6.63 -13.57 -11.42
C ASP A 69 5.86 -14.84 -11.78
N LYS A 70 5.52 -15.66 -10.78
CA LYS A 70 4.70 -16.88 -10.98
C LYS A 70 3.32 -16.56 -11.54
N LEU A 71 2.70 -15.48 -11.08
CA LEU A 71 1.40 -15.05 -11.59
C LEU A 71 1.50 -14.59 -13.06
N ALA A 72 2.57 -13.88 -13.42
CA ALA A 72 2.81 -13.46 -14.79
C ALA A 72 3.01 -14.66 -15.74
N GLU A 73 3.78 -15.67 -15.30
CA GLU A 73 3.93 -16.94 -16.04
C GLU A 73 2.58 -17.63 -16.26
N GLN A 74 1.76 -17.74 -15.22
CA GLN A 74 0.42 -18.34 -15.33
C GLN A 74 -0.50 -17.60 -16.30
N ILE A 75 -0.56 -16.27 -16.21
CA ILE A 75 -1.38 -15.46 -17.13
C ILE A 75 -0.88 -15.63 -18.57
N LEU A 76 0.44 -15.69 -18.78
CA LEU A 76 1.02 -15.91 -20.10
C LEU A 76 0.64 -17.29 -20.68
N GLU A 77 0.61 -18.33 -19.84
CA GLU A 77 0.18 -19.68 -20.26
C GLU A 77 -1.32 -19.75 -20.59
N ASP A 78 -2.16 -19.15 -19.75
CA ASP A 78 -3.62 -19.27 -19.84
C ASP A 78 -4.25 -18.30 -20.85
N GLU A 79 -3.79 -17.05 -20.88
CA GLU A 79 -4.39 -15.96 -21.67
C GLU A 79 -3.50 -15.49 -22.82
N GLY A 80 -2.22 -15.85 -22.80
CA GLY A 80 -1.25 -15.43 -23.81
C GLY A 80 -0.68 -14.02 -23.59
N PRO A 81 0.26 -13.60 -24.45
CA PRO A 81 1.05 -12.38 -24.26
C PRO A 81 0.25 -11.07 -24.41
N GLU A 82 -0.96 -11.14 -24.95
CA GLU A 82 -1.84 -9.97 -25.18
C GLU A 82 -2.78 -9.69 -23.99
N SER A 83 -2.63 -10.39 -22.87
CA SER A 83 -3.45 -10.15 -21.67
C SER A 83 -3.20 -8.75 -21.10
N ILE A 84 -4.28 -7.99 -20.90
CA ILE A 84 -4.25 -6.66 -20.27
C ILE A 84 -3.73 -6.76 -18.83
N VAL A 85 -4.11 -7.82 -18.11
CA VAL A 85 -3.72 -8.04 -16.72
C VAL A 85 -2.22 -8.31 -16.60
N LEU A 86 -1.62 -8.95 -17.61
CA LEU A 86 -0.18 -9.18 -17.65
C LEU A 86 0.61 -7.88 -17.71
N MET A 87 0.12 -6.86 -18.43
CA MET A 87 0.78 -5.56 -18.52
C MET A 87 0.80 -4.84 -17.16
N ASP A 88 -0.31 -4.88 -16.42
CA ASP A 88 -0.43 -4.25 -15.09
C ASP A 88 0.53 -4.87 -14.05
N VAL A 89 0.91 -6.15 -14.19
CA VAL A 89 1.88 -6.80 -13.29
C VAL A 89 3.30 -6.26 -13.46
N TYR A 90 3.65 -5.78 -14.66
CA TYR A 90 4.99 -5.25 -14.97
C TYR A 90 5.11 -3.73 -14.76
N ASP A 91 4.00 -3.02 -14.55
CA ASP A 91 3.96 -1.56 -14.39
C ASP A 91 4.07 -1.09 -12.91
N VAL A 92 4.49 -1.97 -11.99
CA VAL A 92 4.63 -1.70 -10.54
C VAL A 92 5.99 -1.09 -10.19
#